data_AF-A0ABD6CUS3-F1
#
_entry.id   AF-A0ABD6CUS3-F1
#
_cell.length_a   1.000
_cell.length_b   1.000
_cell.length_c   1.000
_cell.angle_alpha   90.00
_cell.angle_beta   90.00
_cell.angle_gamma   90.00
#
_symmetry.space_group_name_H-M   'P 1'
#
loop_
_entity.id
_entity.type
_entity.pdbx_description
1 polymer ?
#
loop_
_entity_poly.entity_id
_entity_poly.type
_entity_poly.pdbx_seq_one_letter_code
_entity_poly.pdbx_strand_id
1 'polypeptide(L)'
;MERTPTGTSVGVDDPYAHAGRCDHLTSDGRCRFALERAGDSEGHSPSGSRPEADDDLAFAADRRDDDYDCLAAGDDDWRDCPHYCSTTDGRECRRCGLEEVRMAHADTRPLLEEHHLSYGGDDEDGDPAHEITVALCRWCHAKVHAGWARVDDDVNPDAEALAAREERRSKEQAEFGFQTAAERDDRE
;
A
#
# COMPACT_ATOMS: atom_id res chain seq x y z
N MET A 1 19.08 0.00 2.85
CA MET A 1 19.76 -0.60 4.01
C MET A 1 18.77 -1.58 4.59
N GLU A 2 19.00 -2.86 4.37
CA GLU A 2 18.21 -3.92 4.98
C GLU A 2 18.51 -3.96 6.49
N ARG A 3 17.51 -4.28 7.32
CA ARG A 3 17.55 -5.45 8.24
C ARG A 3 16.43 -5.49 9.30
N THR A 4 15.97 -6.72 9.52
CA THR A 4 15.58 -7.34 10.79
C THR A 4 16.34 -8.67 10.87
N PRO A 5 16.98 -9.07 12.00
CA PRO A 5 16.41 -10.18 12.80
C PRO A 5 16.47 -10.00 14.35
N THR A 6 16.82 -8.83 14.90
CA THR A 6 16.38 -8.36 16.25
C THR A 6 16.51 -6.82 16.44
N GLY A 7 16.58 -6.02 15.36
CA GLY A 7 16.94 -4.58 15.44
C GLY A 7 16.34 -3.78 14.29
N THR A 8 15.25 -3.09 14.61
CA THR A 8 14.19 -2.52 13.76
C THR A 8 14.57 -1.25 12.97
N SER A 9 14.24 -1.17 11.68
CA SER A 9 13.99 0.12 10.99
C SER A 9 12.84 0.10 9.97
N VAL A 10 11.90 -0.83 10.10
CA VAL A 10 10.56 -0.79 9.48
C VAL A 10 9.46 -0.45 10.50
N GLY A 11 9.85 -0.18 11.75
CA GLY A 11 8.96 0.22 12.84
C GLY A 11 8.04 -0.87 13.40
N VAL A 12 8.24 -2.15 13.07
CA VAL A 12 7.45 -3.30 13.56
C VAL A 12 8.34 -4.47 13.97
N ASP A 13 7.82 -5.39 14.80
CA ASP A 13 8.53 -6.63 15.17
C ASP A 13 8.24 -7.77 14.19
N ASP A 14 7.00 -7.84 13.68
CA ASP A 14 6.56 -8.82 12.69
C ASP A 14 5.75 -8.11 11.57
N PRO A 15 6.29 -8.01 10.34
CA PRO A 15 5.55 -7.49 9.18
C PRO A 15 4.23 -8.22 8.91
N TYR A 16 4.19 -9.53 9.17
CA TYR A 16 3.02 -10.35 8.85
C TYR A 16 1.83 -10.10 9.77
N ALA A 17 2.07 -9.54 10.97
CA ALA A 17 0.99 -9.07 11.83
C ALA A 17 0.21 -7.88 11.23
N HIS A 18 0.74 -7.26 10.17
CA HIS A 18 0.11 -6.16 9.43
C HIS A 18 -0.40 -6.58 8.06
N ALA A 19 -0.24 -7.85 7.68
CA ALA A 19 -0.69 -8.39 6.42
C ALA A 19 -2.24 -8.47 6.39
N GLY A 20 -2.83 -8.03 5.27
CA GLY A 20 -4.27 -7.99 5.05
C GLY A 20 -4.74 -9.03 4.04
N ARG A 21 -5.74 -8.66 3.23
CA ARG A 21 -6.19 -9.49 2.11
C ARG A 21 -5.21 -9.31 0.96
N CYS A 22 -4.90 -10.40 0.24
CA CYS A 22 -4.06 -10.32 -0.95
C CYS A 22 -4.67 -9.38 -2.01
N ASP A 23 -3.87 -8.49 -2.58
CA ASP A 23 -4.31 -7.53 -3.59
C ASP A 23 -4.67 -8.19 -4.92
N HIS A 24 -4.10 -9.36 -5.20
CA HIS A 24 -4.44 -10.17 -6.36
C HIS A 24 -5.73 -10.96 -6.19
N LEU A 25 -6.28 -11.05 -4.97
CA LEU A 25 -7.51 -11.79 -4.73
C LEU A 25 -8.74 -11.03 -5.26
N THR A 26 -9.36 -11.57 -6.29
CA THR A 26 -10.59 -11.03 -6.86
C THR A 26 -11.80 -11.26 -5.95
N SER A 27 -12.93 -10.63 -6.26
CA SER A 27 -14.16 -10.79 -5.46
C SER A 27 -14.78 -12.19 -5.59
N ASP A 28 -14.49 -12.91 -6.68
CA ASP A 28 -14.94 -14.27 -6.97
C ASP A 28 -13.94 -15.36 -6.54
N GLY A 29 -12.89 -15.02 -5.79
CA GLY A 29 -11.96 -15.98 -5.20
C GLY A 29 -10.73 -16.31 -6.06
N ARG A 30 -10.63 -15.74 -7.27
CA ARG A 30 -9.58 -16.05 -8.22
C ARG A 30 -8.35 -15.15 -8.08
N CYS A 31 -7.22 -15.62 -8.61
CA CYS A 31 -5.93 -14.93 -8.59
C CYS A 31 -5.75 -14.04 -9.82
N ARG A 32 -5.84 -12.72 -9.65
CA ARG A 32 -5.63 -11.74 -10.73
C ARG A 32 -4.24 -11.87 -11.37
N PHE A 33 -3.20 -12.08 -10.57
CA PHE A 33 -1.82 -12.26 -11.06
C PHE A 33 -1.73 -13.42 -12.08
N ALA A 34 -2.26 -14.59 -11.73
CA ALA A 34 -2.24 -15.75 -12.62
C ALA A 34 -3.12 -15.55 -13.88
N LEU A 35 -4.24 -14.83 -13.75
CA LEU A 35 -5.13 -14.51 -14.88
C LEU A 35 -4.45 -13.55 -15.88
N GLU A 36 -3.78 -12.51 -15.40
CA GLU A 36 -3.03 -11.57 -16.24
C GLU A 36 -1.91 -12.30 -16.98
N ARG A 37 -1.14 -13.13 -16.26
CA ARG A 37 -0.06 -13.93 -16.83
C ARG A 37 -0.52 -14.92 -17.90
N ALA A 38 -1.73 -15.47 -17.77
CA ALA A 38 -2.32 -16.35 -18.78
C ALA A 38 -2.85 -15.61 -20.02
N GLY A 39 -3.17 -14.32 -19.89
CA GLY A 39 -3.60 -13.45 -20.99
C GLY A 39 -2.43 -12.86 -21.80
N ASP A 40 -1.25 -12.79 -21.20
CA ASP A 40 -0.05 -12.25 -21.83
C ASP A 40 0.67 -13.29 -22.69
N SER A 41 0.18 -13.51 -23.92
CA SER A 41 0.94 -14.21 -24.95
C SER A 41 2.17 -13.42 -25.45
N GLU A 42 2.31 -12.15 -25.02
CA GLU A 42 3.31 -11.19 -25.46
C GLU A 42 4.11 -10.59 -24.27
N GLY A 43 4.43 -11.40 -23.26
CA GLY A 43 5.57 -11.19 -22.35
C GLY A 43 5.78 -9.81 -21.71
N HIS A 44 4.73 -9.05 -21.41
CA HIS A 44 4.85 -7.75 -20.74
C HIS A 44 4.40 -7.86 -19.28
N SER A 45 5.37 -7.93 -18.37
CA SER A 45 5.09 -7.83 -16.94
C SER A 45 4.41 -6.48 -16.64
N PRO A 46 3.23 -6.46 -15.96
CA PRO A 46 2.52 -5.23 -15.64
C PRO A 46 3.28 -4.32 -14.67
N SER A 47 4.23 -4.90 -13.92
CA SER A 47 5.21 -4.20 -13.09
C SER A 47 6.55 -4.27 -13.81
N GLY A 48 7.14 -3.13 -14.18
CA GLY A 48 8.35 -3.05 -15.01
C GLY A 48 9.65 -3.56 -14.36
N SER A 49 9.60 -4.70 -13.67
CA SER A 49 10.68 -5.30 -12.91
C SER A 49 10.91 -6.74 -13.36
N ARG A 50 12.10 -6.96 -13.95
CA ARG A 50 12.74 -8.24 -14.34
C ARG A 50 12.20 -8.96 -15.59
N PRO A 51 13.07 -9.72 -16.30
CA PRO A 51 12.62 -10.77 -17.21
C PRO A 51 11.72 -11.74 -16.45
N GLU A 52 10.66 -12.18 -17.10
CA GLU A 52 9.69 -13.12 -16.53
C GLU A 52 10.44 -14.35 -16.00
N ALA A 53 10.37 -14.58 -14.69
CA ALA A 53 11.01 -15.75 -14.11
C ALA A 53 10.23 -16.99 -14.58
N ASP A 54 10.94 -18.09 -14.88
CA ASP A 54 10.30 -19.36 -15.21
C ASP A 54 9.30 -19.79 -14.12
N ASP A 55 9.54 -19.35 -12.88
CA ASP A 55 8.69 -19.57 -11.71
C ASP A 55 7.32 -18.87 -11.79
N ASP A 56 7.23 -17.66 -12.38
CA ASP A 56 5.96 -16.93 -12.52
C ASP A 56 5.02 -17.65 -13.49
N LEU A 57 5.59 -18.22 -14.56
CA LEU A 57 4.85 -19.01 -15.54
C LEU A 57 4.38 -20.34 -14.96
N ALA A 58 5.25 -21.01 -14.20
CA ALA A 58 4.90 -22.25 -13.49
C ALA A 58 3.76 -21.99 -12.51
N PHE A 59 3.86 -20.91 -11.71
CA PHE A 59 2.78 -20.51 -10.80
C PHE A 59 1.46 -20.28 -11.54
N ALA A 60 1.46 -19.52 -12.64
CA ALA A 60 0.25 -19.26 -13.40
C ALA A 60 -0.35 -20.53 -14.03
N ALA A 61 0.49 -21.49 -14.44
CA ALA A 61 0.07 -22.78 -14.96
C ALA A 61 -0.57 -23.64 -13.85
N ASP A 62 0.05 -23.72 -12.67
CA ASP A 62 -0.50 -24.45 -11.52
C ASP A 62 -1.86 -23.86 -11.12
N ARG A 63 -1.94 -22.52 -11.02
CA ARG A 63 -3.20 -21.84 -10.72
C ARG A 63 -4.25 -22.11 -11.79
N ARG A 64 -3.88 -22.17 -13.07
CA ARG A 64 -4.81 -22.51 -14.16
C ARG A 64 -5.40 -23.91 -14.00
N ASP A 65 -4.59 -24.88 -13.58
CA ASP A 65 -5.07 -26.24 -13.29
C ASP A 65 -6.04 -26.27 -12.09
N ASP A 66 -5.90 -25.30 -11.18
CA ASP A 66 -6.78 -25.04 -10.03
C ASP A 66 -7.90 -23.99 -10.32
N ASP A 67 -8.36 -23.83 -11.57
CA ASP A 67 -9.38 -22.83 -11.99
C ASP A 67 -9.10 -21.37 -11.55
N TYR A 68 -7.82 -21.04 -11.44
CA TYR A 68 -7.27 -19.79 -10.95
C TYR A 68 -7.59 -19.49 -9.49
N ASP A 69 -7.89 -20.49 -8.66
CA ASP A 69 -8.12 -20.30 -7.23
C ASP A 69 -6.92 -19.58 -6.59
N CYS A 70 -7.21 -18.51 -5.85
CA CYS A 70 -6.17 -17.76 -5.17
C CYS A 70 -5.73 -18.50 -3.91
N LEU A 71 -4.44 -18.86 -3.81
CA LEU A 71 -3.88 -19.49 -2.61
C LEU A 71 -4.11 -18.63 -1.35
N ALA A 72 -4.12 -17.30 -1.51
CA ALA A 72 -4.37 -16.38 -0.40
C ALA A 72 -5.86 -16.12 -0.11
N ALA A 73 -6.78 -16.90 -0.71
CA ALA A 73 -8.20 -16.87 -0.34
C ALA A 73 -8.48 -17.65 0.95
N GLY A 74 -7.63 -18.62 1.30
CA GLY A 74 -7.67 -19.34 2.57
C GLY A 74 -6.98 -18.57 3.71
N ASP A 75 -7.31 -18.92 4.95
CA ASP A 75 -6.79 -18.24 6.15
C ASP A 75 -5.31 -18.55 6.44
N ASP A 76 -4.79 -19.71 6.01
CA ASP A 76 -3.45 -20.19 6.37
C ASP A 76 -2.48 -20.36 5.18
N ASP A 77 -2.98 -20.57 3.96
CA ASP A 77 -2.15 -20.91 2.77
C ASP A 77 -1.50 -19.70 2.09
N TRP A 78 -1.88 -18.47 2.49
CA TRP A 78 -1.33 -17.25 1.88
C TRP A 78 0.18 -17.10 2.10
N ARG A 79 0.72 -17.71 3.17
CA ARG A 79 2.16 -17.69 3.47
C ARG A 79 2.98 -18.44 2.42
N ASP A 80 2.40 -19.46 1.79
CA ASP A 80 3.05 -20.28 0.78
C ASP A 80 2.95 -19.67 -0.63
N CYS A 81 2.15 -18.61 -0.79
CA CYS A 81 1.98 -17.95 -2.08
C CYS A 81 3.19 -17.07 -2.42
N PRO A 82 4.00 -17.37 -3.46
CA PRO A 82 5.17 -16.57 -3.81
C PRO A 82 4.84 -15.14 -4.28
N HIS A 83 3.60 -14.91 -4.70
CA HIS A 83 3.10 -13.62 -5.18
C HIS A 83 2.13 -12.96 -4.21
N TYR A 84 2.15 -13.34 -2.93
CA TYR A 84 1.33 -12.65 -1.95
C TYR A 84 1.78 -11.18 -1.81
N CYS A 85 0.81 -10.29 -1.93
CA CYS A 85 1.00 -8.85 -1.87
C CYS A 85 -0.16 -8.26 -1.08
N SER A 86 0.15 -7.45 -0.07
CA SER A 86 -0.84 -6.77 0.79
C SER A 86 -0.39 -5.33 0.99
N THR A 87 -0.82 -4.47 0.09
CA THR A 87 -0.52 -3.04 0.12
C THR A 87 -1.60 -2.23 0.81
N THR A 88 -1.20 -1.06 1.28
CA THR A 88 -2.13 -0.11 1.90
C THR A 88 -3.05 0.55 0.87
N ASP A 89 -4.31 0.80 1.26
CA ASP A 89 -5.23 1.59 0.44
C ASP A 89 -4.98 3.12 0.52
N GLY A 90 -4.06 3.53 1.41
CA GLY A 90 -3.64 4.91 1.58
C GLY A 90 -4.74 5.84 2.11
N ARG A 91 -5.67 5.33 2.94
CA ARG A 91 -6.76 6.15 3.52
C ARG A 91 -6.47 6.69 4.91
N GLU A 92 -5.73 5.96 5.74
CA GLU A 92 -5.47 6.34 7.12
C GLU A 92 -4.03 5.99 7.54
N CYS A 93 -3.39 6.89 8.28
CA CYS A 93 -2.09 6.62 8.90
C CYS A 93 -2.23 5.52 9.96
N ARG A 94 -1.55 4.39 9.76
CA ARG A 94 -1.61 3.24 10.65
C ARG A 94 -1.22 3.56 12.10
N ARG A 95 -0.31 4.51 12.29
CA ARG A 95 0.24 4.87 13.61
C ARG A 95 -0.59 5.88 14.38
N CYS A 96 -1.17 6.87 13.70
CA CYS A 96 -1.83 7.99 14.40
C CYS A 96 -3.27 8.26 13.98
N GLY A 97 -3.83 7.47 13.06
CA GLY A 97 -5.22 7.63 12.61
C GLY A 97 -5.47 8.88 11.75
N LEU A 98 -4.42 9.56 11.27
CA LEU A 98 -4.62 10.70 10.36
C LEU A 98 -5.20 10.20 9.02
N GLU A 99 -6.42 10.62 8.71
CA GLU A 99 -7.07 10.33 7.43
C GLU A 99 -6.50 11.18 6.29
N GLU A 100 -6.38 10.59 5.10
CA GLU A 100 -6.01 11.28 3.88
C GLU A 100 -7.11 12.21 3.37
N VAL A 101 -6.71 13.32 2.75
CA VAL A 101 -7.58 14.21 1.97
C VAL A 101 -6.89 14.42 0.62
N ARG A 102 -7.33 13.66 -0.39
CA ARG A 102 -6.68 13.66 -1.71
C ARG A 102 -7.07 14.91 -2.50
N MET A 103 -6.07 15.68 -2.91
CA MET A 103 -6.26 16.83 -3.78
C MET A 103 -6.06 16.39 -5.24
N ALA A 104 -7.15 16.12 -5.96
CA ALA A 104 -7.09 15.60 -7.33
C ALA A 104 -6.49 16.59 -8.34
N HIS A 105 -6.58 17.90 -8.06
CA HIS A 105 -6.19 18.97 -8.98
C HIS A 105 -5.02 19.82 -8.49
N ALA A 106 -4.28 19.34 -7.48
CA ALA A 106 -3.14 20.06 -6.94
C ALA A 106 -1.87 19.21 -6.99
N ASP A 107 -0.79 19.78 -7.52
CA ASP A 107 0.57 19.19 -7.51
C ASP A 107 1.19 19.24 -6.10
N THR A 108 0.49 18.69 -5.11
CA THR A 108 0.94 18.63 -3.72
C THR A 108 1.21 17.19 -3.32
N ARG A 109 2.35 16.96 -2.66
CA ARG A 109 2.71 15.64 -2.11
C ARG A 109 1.61 15.14 -1.16
N PRO A 110 1.11 13.90 -1.25
CA PRO A 110 0.08 13.33 -0.36
C PRO A 110 0.36 13.50 1.14
N LEU A 111 -0.69 13.41 1.98
CA LEU A 111 -0.47 13.42 3.44
C LEU A 111 0.11 12.08 3.89
N LEU A 112 -0.40 11.00 3.30
CA LEU A 112 -0.03 9.63 3.57
C LEU A 112 0.89 9.09 2.49
N GLU A 113 1.86 8.30 2.93
CA GLU A 113 2.87 7.67 2.11
C GLU A 113 2.88 6.18 2.42
N GLU A 114 3.22 5.41 1.41
CA GLU A 114 3.46 3.99 1.58
C GLU A 114 4.77 3.75 2.32
N HIS A 115 4.69 2.93 3.36
CA HIS A 115 5.81 2.45 4.13
C HIS A 115 5.89 0.93 4.02
N HIS A 116 7.00 0.44 3.47
CA HIS A 116 7.20 -0.99 3.27
C HIS A 116 7.69 -1.65 4.56
N LEU A 117 6.99 -2.70 4.98
CA LEU A 117 7.38 -3.55 6.09
C LEU A 117 8.20 -4.75 5.61
N SER A 118 7.89 -5.23 4.41
CA SER A 118 8.62 -6.26 3.68
C SER A 118 8.73 -5.83 2.22
N TYR A 119 9.95 -5.85 1.69
CA TYR A 119 10.21 -5.65 0.27
C TYR A 119 10.24 -7.03 -0.38
N GLY A 120 9.51 -7.23 -1.47
CA GLY A 120 9.62 -8.47 -2.22
C GLY A 120 11.05 -8.67 -2.76
N GLY A 121 11.83 -9.52 -2.09
CA GLY A 121 13.10 -10.08 -2.55
C GLY A 121 14.38 -9.41 -2.01
N ASP A 122 15.14 -10.16 -1.18
CA ASP A 122 16.59 -10.45 -1.32
C ASP A 122 17.06 -11.50 -0.28
N ASP A 123 16.23 -12.48 0.09
CA ASP A 123 16.69 -13.59 0.92
C ASP A 123 17.27 -14.69 0.02
N GLU A 124 18.59 -14.89 0.12
CA GLU A 124 19.37 -15.99 -0.49
C GLU A 124 18.84 -17.39 -0.09
N ASP A 125 17.86 -17.45 0.83
CA ASP A 125 17.31 -18.65 1.46
C ASP A 125 15.94 -19.12 0.88
N GLY A 126 15.43 -18.52 -0.19
CA GLY A 126 14.28 -19.06 -0.94
C GLY A 126 12.90 -18.87 -0.29
N ASP A 127 12.77 -17.94 0.66
CA ASP A 127 11.46 -17.51 1.18
C ASP A 127 10.68 -16.68 0.14
N PRO A 128 9.34 -16.79 0.11
CA PRO A 128 8.52 -16.04 -0.82
C PRO A 128 8.62 -14.53 -0.57
N ALA A 129 8.82 -13.78 -1.65
CA ALA A 129 9.06 -12.35 -1.66
C ALA A 129 7.77 -11.56 -1.44
N HIS A 130 7.18 -11.63 -0.24
CA HIS A 130 5.93 -10.93 0.08
C HIS A 130 6.13 -9.43 0.20
N GLU A 131 5.31 -8.68 -0.53
CA GLU A 131 5.22 -7.24 -0.40
C GLU A 131 4.12 -6.90 0.60
N ILE A 132 4.50 -6.23 1.69
CA ILE A 132 3.58 -5.81 2.73
C ILE A 132 3.85 -4.34 3.04
N THR A 133 2.83 -3.50 2.85
CA THR A 133 2.95 -2.06 3.06
C THR A 133 1.84 -1.53 3.96
N VAL A 134 2.15 -0.44 4.67
CA VAL A 134 1.19 0.32 5.49
C VAL A 134 1.23 1.78 5.10
N ALA A 135 0.13 2.51 5.33
CA ALA A 135 0.14 3.96 5.13
C ALA A 135 0.63 4.68 6.39
N LEU A 136 1.57 5.59 6.24
CA LEU A 136 2.01 6.50 7.30
C LEU A 136 1.93 7.95 6.83
N CYS A 137 1.47 8.86 7.69
CA CYS A 137 1.57 10.27 7.37
C CYS A 137 3.04 10.70 7.31
N ARG A 138 3.38 11.70 6.49
CA ARG A 138 4.78 12.14 6.28
C ARG A 138 5.58 12.37 7.58
N TRP A 139 4.92 12.82 8.65
CA TRP A 139 5.54 13.02 9.97
C TRP A 139 5.81 11.71 10.71
N CYS A 140 4.84 10.78 10.73
CA CYS A 140 5.05 9.47 11.35
C CYS A 140 6.06 8.65 10.55
N HIS A 141 5.98 8.72 9.23
CA HIS A 141 6.91 8.05 8.32
C HIS A 141 8.36 8.45 8.60
N ALA A 142 8.63 9.75 8.74
CA ALA A 142 9.95 10.25 9.11
C ALA A 142 10.40 9.78 10.51
N LYS A 143 9.51 9.75 11.51
CA LYS A 143 9.83 9.31 12.87
C LYS A 143 10.18 7.81 12.92
N VAL A 144 9.44 6.98 12.19
CA VAL A 144 9.69 5.54 12.08
C VAL A 144 11.04 5.29 11.38
N HIS A 145 11.30 5.96 10.25
CA HIS A 145 12.58 5.82 9.55
C HIS A 145 13.79 6.34 10.35
N ALA A 146 13.61 7.37 11.17
CA ALA A 146 14.66 7.85 12.08
C ALA A 146 14.92 6.89 13.25
N GLY A 147 14.16 5.80 13.38
CA GLY A 147 14.27 4.83 14.47
C GLY A 147 13.76 5.36 15.81
N TRP A 148 12.92 6.40 15.81
CA TRP A 148 12.43 7.05 17.03
C TRP A 148 11.04 6.59 17.45
N ALA A 149 10.36 5.83 16.59
CA ALA A 149 8.97 5.48 16.76
C ALA A 149 8.68 4.11 16.14
N ARG A 150 7.62 3.48 16.63
CA ARG A 150 7.05 2.26 16.06
C ARG A 150 5.73 2.54 15.35
N VAL A 151 5.36 1.69 14.42
CA VAL A 151 4.09 1.79 13.68
C VAL A 151 2.91 1.53 14.62
N ASP A 152 3.09 0.66 15.61
CA ASP A 152 2.08 0.24 16.59
C ASP A 152 1.96 1.17 17.81
N ASP A 153 2.71 2.28 17.87
CA ASP A 153 2.59 3.26 18.93
C ASP A 153 1.17 3.88 18.96
N ASP A 154 0.50 3.87 20.12
CA ASP A 154 -0.77 4.56 20.33
C ASP A 154 -0.51 6.07 20.54
N VAL A 155 -0.56 6.83 19.44
CA VAL A 155 -0.26 8.27 19.45
C VAL A 155 -1.27 9.07 18.65
N ASN A 156 -1.53 10.30 19.11
CA ASN A 156 -2.31 11.25 18.33
C ASN A 156 -1.50 11.86 17.17
N PRO A 157 -2.15 12.34 16.10
CA PRO A 157 -1.48 13.05 15.03
C PRO A 157 -0.70 14.26 15.52
N ASP A 158 0.39 14.57 14.82
CA ASP A 158 1.16 15.78 15.07
C ASP A 158 0.31 17.03 14.77
N ALA A 159 0.51 18.12 15.51
CA ALA A 159 -0.25 19.35 15.29
C ALA A 159 -0.04 19.90 13.88
N GLU A 160 1.16 19.76 13.31
CA GLU A 160 1.44 20.14 11.93
C GLU A 160 0.71 19.23 10.94
N ALA A 161 0.53 17.95 11.28
CA ALA A 161 -0.21 16.99 10.48
C ALA A 161 -1.70 17.32 10.40
N LEU A 162 -2.30 17.69 11.54
CA LEU A 162 -3.67 18.16 11.60
C LEU A 162 -3.84 19.47 10.82
N ALA A 163 -2.94 20.42 10.99
CA ALA A 163 -2.99 21.69 10.27
C ALA A 163 -2.98 21.49 8.74
N ALA A 164 -2.11 20.62 8.24
CA ALA A 164 -2.05 20.31 6.82
C ALA A 164 -3.32 19.62 6.30
N ARG A 165 -3.93 18.72 7.09
CA ARG A 165 -5.19 18.08 6.75
C ARG A 165 -6.33 19.09 6.68
N GLU A 166 -6.46 19.97 7.68
CA GLU A 166 -7.50 20.99 7.69
C GLU A 166 -7.32 22.04 6.57
N GLU A 167 -6.08 22.36 6.20
CA GLU A 167 -5.81 23.22 5.04
C GLU A 167 -6.34 22.57 3.75
N ARG A 168 -6.08 21.27 3.54
CA ARG A 168 -6.60 20.54 2.37
C ARG A 168 -8.11 20.47 2.36
N ARG A 169 -8.71 20.14 3.50
CA ARG A 169 -10.17 20.06 3.65
C ARG A 169 -10.83 21.43 3.38
N SER A 170 -10.16 22.51 3.75
CA SER A 170 -10.62 23.88 3.44
C SER A 170 -10.54 24.17 1.94
N LYS A 171 -9.49 23.71 1.26
CA LYS A 171 -9.36 23.83 -0.20
C LYS A 171 -10.42 23.02 -0.95
N GLU A 172 -10.61 21.75 -0.57
CA GLU A 172 -11.67 20.90 -1.11
C GLU A 172 -13.05 21.55 -0.94
N GLN A 173 -13.37 22.07 0.25
CA GLN A 173 -14.62 22.81 0.49
C GLN A 173 -14.75 24.07 -0.37
N ALA A 174 -13.65 24.79 -0.61
CA ALA A 174 -13.66 25.97 -1.46
C ALA A 174 -13.92 25.61 -2.94
N GLU A 175 -13.47 24.45 -3.42
CA GLU A 175 -13.78 23.96 -4.77
C GLU A 175 -15.27 23.62 -4.94
N PHE A 176 -15.93 23.13 -3.88
CA PHE A 176 -17.38 22.95 -3.84
C PHE A 176 -18.15 24.26 -3.60
N GLY A 177 -17.46 25.37 -3.33
CA GLY A 177 -18.04 26.67 -3.06
C GLY A 177 -18.67 27.28 -4.30
N PHE A 178 -19.99 27.20 -4.42
CA PHE A 178 -20.72 27.99 -5.41
C PHE A 178 -20.79 29.45 -4.96
N GLN A 179 -20.17 30.34 -5.71
CA GLN A 179 -20.39 31.79 -5.56
C GLN A 179 -21.61 32.20 -6.39
N THR A 180 -22.60 32.80 -5.73
CA THR A 180 -23.77 33.35 -6.41
C THR A 180 -23.39 34.59 -7.22
N ALA A 181 -24.21 34.94 -8.22
CA ALA A 181 -23.98 36.12 -9.05
C ALA A 181 -24.01 37.43 -8.24
N ALA A 182 -24.84 37.50 -7.19
CA ALA A 182 -24.92 38.67 -6.31
C ALA A 182 -23.61 38.89 -5.52
N GLU A 183 -22.95 37.81 -5.08
CA GLU A 183 -21.68 37.88 -4.36
C GLU A 183 -20.49 38.30 -5.25
N ARG A 184 -20.64 38.25 -6.59
CA ARG A 184 -19.64 38.79 -7.53
C ARG A 184 -19.80 40.30 -7.74
N ASP A 185 -21.03 40.78 -7.86
CA ASP A 185 -21.34 42.20 -8.12
C ASP A 185 -20.90 43.13 -6.97
N ASP A 186 -20.94 42.66 -5.72
CA ASP A 186 -20.55 43.46 -4.54
C ASP A 186 -19.02 43.68 -4.40
N ARG A 187 -18.19 43.10 -5.28
CA ARG A 187 -16.71 43.21 -5.24
C ARG A 187 -16.09 44.10 -6.32
N GLU A 188 -16.89 44.74 -7.18
CA GLU A 188 -16.44 45.69 -8.22
C GLU A 188 -16.56 47.17 -7.82
#